data_AF-A0A7J3TFL5-F1
#
_entry.id   AF-A0A7J3TFL5-F1
#
_cell.length_a   1.000
_cell.length_b   1.000
_cell.length_c   1.000
_cell.angle_alpha   90.00
_cell.angle_beta   90.00
_cell.angle_gamma   90.00
#
_symmetry.space_group_name_H-M   'P 1'
#
loop_
_entity.id
_entity.type
_entity.pdbx_description
1 polymer ?
#
loop_
_entity_poly.entity_id
_entity_poly.type
_entity_poly.pdbx_seq_one_letter_code
_entity_poly.pdbx_strand_id
1 'polypeptide(L)'
;MVTESFDRDSYGDSYDSSQTSDEELRSFLERLRIRIKIFGTGGAGSNTINRLMKENIKDAVMIACNTDAAHLLRIRSNNKILMGKNLTRGLGSGADPRIGEQAARESDQQIMKFVSGT
;
A
#
# COMPACT_ATOMS: atom_id res chain seq x y z
N MET A 1 -62.38 25.55 -32.30
CA MET A 1 -62.11 27.00 -32.16
C MET A 1 -61.49 27.19 -30.77
N VAL A 2 -60.17 27.51 -30.73
CA VAL A 2 -59.33 28.15 -29.66
C VAL A 2 -59.33 27.52 -28.24
N THR A 3 -58.24 26.93 -27.68
CA THR A 3 -56.94 27.47 -27.13
C THR A 3 -57.12 28.69 -26.21
N GLU A 4 -56.68 28.69 -24.94
CA GLU A 4 -55.33 28.85 -24.32
C GLU A 4 -55.52 28.83 -22.77
N SER A 5 -54.54 29.04 -21.89
CA SER A 5 -53.35 28.30 -21.41
C SER A 5 -52.82 29.02 -20.14
N PHE A 6 -52.05 28.32 -19.27
CA PHE A 6 -51.28 28.82 -18.08
C PHE A 6 -52.11 29.24 -16.83
N ASP A 7 -51.79 28.79 -15.60
CA ASP A 7 -50.55 29.09 -14.87
C ASP A 7 -49.82 27.89 -14.21
N ARG A 8 -48.48 28.04 -14.19
CA ARG A 8 -47.46 27.27 -13.47
C ARG A 8 -47.27 27.87 -12.08
N ASP A 9 -47.30 27.03 -11.05
CA ASP A 9 -46.63 27.21 -9.74
C ASP A 9 -46.38 25.77 -9.23
N SER A 10 -45.19 25.17 -9.07
CA SER A 10 -43.83 25.57 -8.67
C SER A 10 -43.69 26.10 -7.24
N TYR A 11 -43.99 25.28 -6.23
CA TYR A 11 -43.46 25.35 -4.85
C TYR A 11 -43.64 23.96 -4.19
N GLY A 12 -42.64 23.25 -3.68
CA GLY A 12 -41.23 23.56 -3.53
C GLY A 12 -40.38 22.31 -3.21
N ASP A 13 -39.12 22.43 -3.60
CA ASP A 13 -37.88 21.94 -3.00
C ASP A 13 -37.71 20.46 -2.64
N SER A 14 -37.04 19.80 -3.60
CA SER A 14 -35.86 18.94 -3.41
C SER A 14 -35.69 18.28 -2.04
N TYR A 15 -36.06 17.00 -1.99
CA TYR A 15 -35.29 16.02 -1.21
C TYR A 15 -33.86 15.97 -1.77
N ASP A 16 -32.99 16.86 -1.29
CA ASP A 16 -31.55 16.63 -1.34
C ASP A 16 -31.10 16.07 0.02
N SER A 17 -31.47 14.80 0.25
CA SER A 17 -30.93 13.99 1.34
C SER A 17 -29.75 13.13 0.87
N SER A 18 -29.20 13.41 -0.31
CA SER A 18 -28.37 12.45 -1.05
C SER A 18 -26.86 12.68 -0.96
N GLN A 19 -26.41 13.82 -0.45
CA GLN A 19 -24.98 14.17 -0.51
C GLN A 19 -24.22 13.99 0.81
N THR A 20 -24.90 13.93 1.96
CA THR A 20 -24.24 13.78 3.26
C THR A 20 -24.07 12.31 3.67
N SER A 21 -24.91 11.39 3.18
CA SER A 21 -24.91 9.98 3.61
C SER A 21 -23.86 9.11 2.94
N ASP A 22 -23.58 9.34 1.66
CA ASP A 22 -22.74 8.45 0.86
C ASP A 22 -21.25 8.60 1.21
N GLU A 23 -20.82 9.80 1.56
CA GLU A 23 -19.44 10.07 2.00
C GLU A 23 -19.18 9.48 3.39
N GLU A 24 -20.14 9.59 4.31
CA GLU A 24 -20.08 8.95 5.63
C GLU A 24 -20.03 7.43 5.50
N LEU A 25 -20.83 6.85 4.62
CA LEU A 25 -20.85 5.42 4.36
C LEU A 25 -19.53 4.94 3.73
N ARG A 26 -18.96 5.69 2.78
CA ARG A 26 -17.65 5.39 2.19
C ARG A 26 -16.53 5.46 3.22
N SER A 27 -16.51 6.50 4.06
CA SER A 27 -15.54 6.63 5.15
C SER A 27 -15.64 5.47 6.14
N PHE A 28 -16.86 5.07 6.50
CA PHE A 28 -17.10 3.92 7.36
C PHE A 28 -16.59 2.62 6.74
N LEU A 29 -16.86 2.38 5.45
CA LEU A 29 -16.38 1.21 4.72
C LEU A 29 -14.85 1.17 4.59
N GLU A 30 -14.20 2.31 4.33
CA GLU A 30 -12.72 2.37 4.30
C GLU A 30 -12.10 2.05 5.66
N ARG A 31 -12.74 2.45 6.77
CA ARG A 31 -12.26 2.09 8.12
C ARG A 31 -12.39 0.60 8.43
N LEU A 32 -13.31 -0.10 7.78
CA LEU A 32 -13.47 -1.56 7.89
C LEU A 32 -12.50 -2.33 6.98
N ARG A 33 -11.86 -1.66 6.02
CA ARG A 33 -10.98 -2.32 5.06
C ARG A 33 -9.71 -2.83 5.74
N ILE A 34 -9.47 -4.14 5.64
CA ILE A 34 -8.27 -4.77 6.18
C ILE A 34 -7.07 -4.36 5.33
N ARG A 35 -6.05 -3.79 5.97
CA ARG A 35 -4.79 -3.42 5.31
C ARG A 35 -3.78 -4.56 5.45
N ILE A 36 -3.53 -5.27 4.35
CA ILE A 36 -2.55 -6.36 4.32
C ILE A 36 -1.21 -5.83 3.81
N LYS A 37 -0.13 -6.11 4.55
CA LYS A 37 1.25 -5.76 4.17
C LYS A 37 2.12 -7.01 4.25
N ILE A 38 2.79 -7.35 3.16
CA ILE A 38 3.62 -8.56 3.05
C ILE A 38 5.07 -8.14 2.91
N PHE A 39 5.90 -8.56 3.85
CA PHE A 39 7.34 -8.31 3.84
C PHE A 39 8.08 -9.57 3.37
N GLY A 40 8.80 -9.47 2.26
CA GLY A 40 9.71 -10.52 1.80
C GLY A 40 11.14 -10.16 2.14
N THR A 41 11.74 -10.87 3.10
CA THR A 41 13.10 -10.61 3.58
C THR A 41 14.14 -11.54 2.94
N GLY A 42 15.31 -10.99 2.62
CA GLY A 42 16.42 -11.73 2.03
C GLY A 42 16.12 -12.22 0.61
N GLY A 43 16.94 -13.15 0.11
CA GLY A 43 16.83 -13.59 -1.28
C GLY A 43 15.55 -14.35 -1.61
N ALA A 44 15.20 -15.36 -0.79
CA ALA A 44 14.00 -16.16 -0.99
C ALA A 44 12.72 -15.34 -0.80
N GLY A 45 12.66 -14.49 0.24
CA GLY A 45 11.53 -13.60 0.48
C GLY A 45 11.34 -12.59 -0.65
N SER A 46 12.42 -11.98 -1.12
CA SER A 46 12.40 -11.06 -2.27
C SER A 46 11.91 -11.75 -3.56
N ASN A 47 12.33 -12.99 -3.81
CA ASN A 47 11.84 -13.78 -4.95
C ASN A 47 10.34 -14.13 -4.80
N THR A 48 9.88 -14.39 -3.58
CA THR A 48 8.46 -14.63 -3.29
C THR A 48 7.62 -13.40 -3.59
N ILE A 49 8.06 -12.22 -3.12
CA ILE A 49 7.43 -10.93 -3.46
C ILE A 49 7.38 -10.73 -4.99
N ASN A 50 8.47 -11.06 -5.69
CA ASN A 50 8.50 -10.96 -7.15
C ASN A 50 7.45 -11.85 -7.83
N ARG A 51 7.15 -13.03 -7.27
CA ARG A 51 6.09 -13.91 -7.75
C ARG A 51 4.71 -13.34 -7.43
N LEU A 52 4.47 -12.90 -6.20
CA LEU A 52 3.21 -12.30 -5.80
C LEU A 52 2.86 -11.07 -6.65
N MET A 53 3.86 -10.24 -6.99
CA MET A 53 3.68 -9.10 -7.89
C MET A 53 3.25 -9.53 -9.30
N LYS A 54 3.71 -10.68 -9.80
CA LYS A 54 3.30 -11.21 -11.11
C LYS A 54 1.86 -11.73 -11.12
N GLU A 55 1.41 -12.28 -10.00
CA GLU A 55 0.03 -12.77 -9.82
C GLU A 55 -0.99 -11.62 -9.63
N ASN A 56 -0.53 -10.36 -9.56
CA ASN A 56 -1.36 -9.16 -9.49
C ASN A 56 -2.34 -9.13 -8.30
N ILE A 57 -1.87 -9.50 -7.10
CA ILE A 57 -2.65 -9.40 -5.87
C ILE A 57 -2.85 -7.93 -5.52
N LYS A 58 -4.11 -7.47 -5.54
CA LYS A 58 -4.47 -6.03 -5.46
C LYS A 58 -4.58 -5.48 -4.04
N ASP A 59 -5.01 -6.30 -3.08
CA ASP A 59 -5.34 -5.84 -1.72
C ASP A 59 -4.21 -5.99 -0.70
N ALA A 60 -3.01 -6.32 -1.17
CA ALA A 60 -1.83 -6.45 -0.33
C ALA A 60 -0.70 -5.55 -0.82
N VAL A 61 -0.15 -4.76 0.10
CA VAL A 61 1.08 -4.01 -0.16
C VAL A 61 2.26 -4.97 -0.06
N MET A 62 3.03 -5.08 -1.13
CA MET A 62 4.20 -5.96 -1.17
C MET A 62 5.47 -5.15 -0.94
N ILE A 63 6.28 -5.56 0.03
CA ILE A 63 7.53 -4.90 0.42
C ILE A 63 8.67 -5.92 0.32
N ALA A 64 9.70 -5.62 -0.48
CA ALA A 64 10.91 -6.43 -0.56
C ALA A 64 12.03 -5.81 0.28
N CYS A 65 12.63 -6.60 1.18
CA CYS A 65 13.70 -6.17 2.07
C CYS A 65 14.93 -7.05 1.84
N ASN A 66 16.08 -6.47 1.53
CA ASN A 66 17.32 -7.23 1.35
C ASN A 66 18.55 -6.38 1.66
N THR A 67 19.65 -7.02 2.05
CA THR A 67 20.98 -6.39 2.18
C THR A 67 21.75 -6.34 0.86
N ASP A 68 21.36 -7.19 -0.11
CA ASP A 68 21.95 -7.24 -1.46
C ASP A 68 21.20 -6.29 -2.40
N ALA A 69 21.89 -5.22 -2.82
CA ALA A 69 21.33 -4.21 -3.71
C ALA A 69 21.11 -4.74 -5.14
N ALA A 70 22.02 -5.57 -5.65
CA ALA A 70 21.94 -6.12 -7.00
C ALA A 70 20.77 -7.11 -7.12
N HIS A 71 20.48 -7.89 -6.07
CA HIS A 71 19.29 -8.74 -6.03
C HIS A 71 18.03 -7.90 -5.92
N LEU A 72 17.99 -6.93 -4.99
CA LEU A 72 16.82 -6.08 -4.75
C LEU A 72 16.41 -5.26 -6.00
N LEU A 73 17.39 -4.81 -6.79
CA LEU A 73 17.15 -4.10 -8.06
C LEU A 73 16.30 -4.93 -9.03
N ARG A 74 16.52 -6.25 -9.10
CA ARG A 74 15.84 -7.18 -10.02
C ARG A 74 14.40 -7.54 -9.63
N ILE A 75 13.97 -7.18 -8.41
CA ILE A 75 12.63 -7.48 -7.90
C ILE A 75 11.61 -6.49 -8.45
N ARG A 76 10.41 -6.94 -8.84
CA ARG A 76 9.35 -6.12 -9.45
C ARG A 76 8.47 -5.33 -8.47
N SER A 77 8.82 -5.28 -7.19
CA SER A 77 8.04 -4.51 -6.20
C SER A 77 8.35 -3.02 -6.29
N ASN A 78 7.33 -2.18 -6.13
CA ASN A 78 7.48 -0.72 -6.00
C ASN A 78 7.97 -0.31 -4.59
N ASN A 79 7.80 -1.17 -3.58
CA ASN A 79 8.26 -0.93 -2.22
C ASN A 79 9.49 -1.81 -1.94
N LYS A 80 10.66 -1.18 -1.85
CA LYS A 80 11.94 -1.85 -1.63
C LYS A 80 12.71 -1.20 -0.49
N ILE A 81 13.32 -2.00 0.37
CA ILE A 81 14.17 -1.55 1.48
C ILE A 81 15.53 -2.22 1.34
N LEU A 82 16.57 -1.43 1.06
CA LEU A 82 17.95 -1.87 1.13
C LEU A 82 18.42 -1.76 2.59
N MET A 83 18.51 -2.90 3.27
CA MET A 83 18.88 -2.98 4.68
C MET A 83 20.39 -2.85 4.86
N GLY A 84 20.81 -2.15 5.92
CA GLY A 84 22.23 -2.02 6.26
C GLY A 84 23.05 -1.39 5.15
N LYS A 85 22.57 -0.28 4.58
CA LYS A 85 23.23 0.41 3.46
C LYS A 85 24.66 0.83 3.85
N ASN A 86 24.86 1.28 5.09
CA ASN A 86 26.19 1.67 5.57
C ASN A 86 27.00 0.46 6.01
N LEU A 87 26.36 -0.51 6.68
CA LEU A 87 27.00 -1.73 7.18
C LEU A 87 27.54 -2.63 6.06
N THR A 88 26.70 -2.96 5.06
CA THR A 88 27.00 -3.95 4.02
C THR A 88 27.41 -3.32 2.69
N ARG A 89 27.19 -2.00 2.54
CA ARG A 89 27.39 -1.26 1.28
C ARG A 89 26.61 -1.87 0.10
N GLY A 90 25.54 -2.61 0.39
CA GLY A 90 24.72 -3.28 -0.61
C GLY A 90 25.28 -4.60 -1.15
N LEU A 91 26.33 -5.15 -0.54
CA LEU A 91 26.96 -6.41 -0.97
C LEU A 91 26.30 -7.66 -0.38
N GLY A 92 25.36 -7.49 0.56
CA GLY A 92 24.70 -8.60 1.24
C GLY A 92 25.28 -8.92 2.62
N SER A 93 24.60 -9.80 3.36
CA SER A 93 25.01 -10.25 4.70
C SER A 93 26.01 -11.40 4.71
N GLY A 94 26.40 -11.91 3.53
CA GLY A 94 27.33 -13.05 3.43
C GLY A 94 26.83 -14.33 4.11
N ALA A 95 25.50 -14.51 4.20
CA ALA A 95 24.85 -15.58 4.97
C ALA A 95 25.11 -15.56 6.49
N ASP A 96 25.67 -14.47 7.04
CA ASP A 96 25.78 -14.28 8.48
C ASP A 96 24.48 -13.64 9.03
N PRO A 97 23.72 -14.34 9.89
CA PRO A 97 22.49 -13.81 10.47
C PRO A 97 22.71 -12.55 11.33
N ARG A 98 23.88 -12.41 11.96
CA ARG A 98 24.20 -11.25 12.83
C ARG A 98 24.32 -9.97 12.02
N ILE A 99 24.90 -10.06 10.82
CA ILE A 99 24.96 -8.93 9.88
C ILE A 99 23.55 -8.58 9.41
N GLY A 100 22.71 -9.59 9.12
CA GLY A 100 21.32 -9.38 8.76
C GLY A 100 20.52 -8.66 9.85
N GLU A 101 20.69 -9.06 11.11
CA GLU A 101 20.05 -8.42 12.26
C GLU A 101 20.49 -6.95 12.41
N GLN A 102 21.80 -6.68 12.38
CA GLN A 102 22.33 -5.32 12.47
C GLN A 102 21.86 -4.44 11.30
N ALA A 103 21.82 -5.00 10.09
CA ALA A 103 21.31 -4.32 8.90
C ALA A 103 19.83 -3.95 9.04
N ALA A 104 19.01 -4.84 9.61
CA ALA A 104 17.60 -4.57 9.89
C ALA A 104 17.44 -3.47 10.94
N ARG A 105 18.24 -3.50 12.02
CA ARG A 105 18.26 -2.45 13.05
C ARG A 105 18.69 -1.08 12.51
N GLU A 106 19.69 -1.04 11.63
CA GLU A 106 20.10 0.20 10.94
C GLU A 106 18.93 0.80 10.13
N SER A 107 18.09 -0.04 9.54
CA SER A 107 16.97 0.35 8.69
C SER A 107 15.61 0.41 9.40
N ASP A 108 15.59 0.37 10.73
CA ASP A 108 14.36 0.31 11.55
C ASP A 108 13.37 1.44 11.20
N GLN A 109 13.86 2.68 11.08
CA GLN A 109 13.03 3.82 10.70
C GLN A 109 12.38 3.65 9.30
N GLN A 110 13.07 3.01 8.36
CA GLN A 110 12.50 2.76 7.03
C GLN A 110 11.44 1.65 7.08
N ILE A 111 11.68 0.60 7.87
CA ILE A 111 10.74 -0.50 8.08
C ILE A 111 9.47 0.04 8.75
N MET A 112 9.61 0.86 9.79
CA MET A 112 8.51 1.44 10.54
C MET A 112 7.58 2.32 9.70
N LYS A 113 8.07 2.97 8.64
CA LYS A 113 7.22 3.71 7.69
C LYS A 113 6.22 2.82 6.97
N PHE A 114 6.53 1.55 6.77
CA PHE A 114 5.61 0.59 6.18
C PHE A 114 4.75 -0.08 7.24
N VAL A 115 5.25 -0.29 8.46
CA VAL A 115 4.49 -0.92 9.55
C VAL A 115 3.46 0.03 10.17
N SER A 116 3.68 1.35 10.13
CA SER A 116 2.74 2.32 10.68
C SER A 116 1.36 2.26 9.98
N GLY A 117 0.30 2.55 10.74
CA GLY A 117 -1.07 2.50 10.22
C GLY A 117 -1.45 1.12 9.68
N THR A 118 -1.00 0.04 10.31
CA THR A 118 -1.56 -1.30 10.10
C THR A 118 -2.69 -1.46 11.10
#